data_AF-A0A3A5LD57-F1
#
_entry.id   AF-A0A3A5LD57-F1
#
_cell.length_a   1.000
_cell.length_b   1.000
_cell.length_c   1.000
_cell.angle_alpha   90.00
_cell.angle_beta   90.00
_cell.angle_gamma   90.00
#
_symmetry.space_group_name_H-M   'P 1'
#
loop_
_entity.id
_entity.type
_entity.pdbx_description
1 polymer ?
#
loop_
_entity_poly.entity_id
_entity_poly.type
_entity_poly.pdbx_seq_one_letter_code
_entity_poly.pdbx_strand_id
1 'polypeptide(L)'
;MKIRIFDFDWTITCQHTFNRTHLHAPETNIKAGVTKLFIHDETHIAAIASYHNDPDYIKRYIEVILNTPLTLRERIDTYADNVLSVYNIQSMPMPLIISTVKGDEFNARVARLKVTGKNAQIGQVLQYLETVEKIPLAEAVEVEFYDDDEKNYREACEMTRHFSFTAFYIDRQNQAELVIKESKRAGLLCAPQLEPAVEDEVIAGDIDEIKSPSLSG
;
A
#
# COMPACT_ATOMS: atom_id res chain seq x y z
N MET A 1 8.41 10.79 -1.89
CA MET A 1 7.94 9.64 -2.71
C MET A 1 6.45 9.47 -2.45
N LYS A 2 5.69 9.04 -3.45
CA LYS A 2 4.24 8.86 -3.34
C LYS A 2 3.84 7.46 -3.77
N ILE A 3 3.00 6.79 -2.98
CA ILE A 3 2.46 5.47 -3.30
C ILE A 3 0.95 5.62 -3.44
N ARG A 4 0.39 5.21 -4.58
CA ARG A 4 -1.05 5.27 -4.85
C ARG A 4 -1.59 3.87 -5.03
N ILE A 5 -2.54 3.50 -4.20
CA ILE A 5 -3.22 2.20 -4.24
C ILE A 5 -4.65 2.45 -4.70
N PHE A 6 -5.06 1.79 -5.78
CA PHE A 6 -6.39 1.95 -6.36
C PHE A 6 -7.20 0.67 -6.19
N ASP A 7 -8.49 0.80 -5.91
CA ASP A 7 -9.44 -0.21 -6.37
C ASP A 7 -9.51 -0.20 -7.90
N PHE A 8 -10.03 -1.29 -8.43
CA PHE A 8 -10.22 -1.49 -9.85
C PHE A 8 -11.66 -1.22 -10.28
N ASP A 9 -12.62 -2.04 -9.83
CA ASP A 9 -14.01 -1.93 -10.24
C ASP A 9 -14.61 -0.59 -9.78
N TRP A 10 -15.31 0.14 -10.66
CA TRP A 10 -15.92 1.46 -10.40
C TRP A 10 -14.99 2.59 -9.91
N THR A 11 -13.73 2.30 -9.62
CA THR A 11 -12.68 3.28 -9.33
C THR A 11 -11.89 3.61 -10.59
N ILE A 12 -11.26 2.60 -11.19
CA ILE A 12 -10.60 2.70 -12.50
C ILE A 12 -11.61 2.46 -13.62
N THR A 13 -12.48 1.47 -13.45
CA THR A 13 -13.40 1.06 -14.50
C THR A 13 -14.71 1.85 -14.50
N CYS A 14 -15.34 1.97 -15.66
CA CYS A 14 -16.67 2.57 -15.78
C CYS A 14 -17.74 1.66 -15.14
N GLN A 15 -17.59 0.34 -15.32
CA GLN A 15 -18.53 -0.69 -14.84
C GLN A 15 -17.80 -1.77 -14.05
N HIS A 16 -18.52 -2.39 -13.10
CA HIS A 16 -18.05 -3.54 -12.34
C HIS A 16 -17.91 -4.78 -13.23
N THR A 17 -16.72 -5.38 -13.16
CA THR A 17 -16.24 -6.39 -14.10
C THR A 17 -16.14 -7.79 -13.50
N PHE A 18 -16.14 -7.94 -12.18
CA PHE A 18 -16.10 -9.27 -11.56
C PHE A 18 -17.30 -10.12 -12.01
N ASN A 19 -17.03 -11.38 -12.40
CA ASN A 19 -17.93 -12.32 -13.09
C ASN A 19 -18.48 -11.84 -14.46
N ARG A 20 -17.95 -10.75 -15.02
CA ARG A 20 -18.39 -10.13 -16.28
C ARG A 20 -17.21 -9.73 -17.18
N THR A 21 -16.05 -10.36 -16.99
CA THR A 21 -14.80 -10.05 -17.73
C THR A 21 -14.92 -10.19 -19.25
N HIS A 22 -15.86 -11.01 -19.73
CA HIS A 22 -16.13 -11.18 -21.17
C HIS A 22 -16.95 -10.03 -21.79
N LEU A 23 -17.57 -9.17 -20.98
CA LEU A 23 -18.42 -8.06 -21.44
C LEU A 23 -17.67 -6.73 -21.54
N HIS A 24 -16.49 -6.64 -20.92
CA HIS A 24 -15.78 -5.37 -20.74
C HIS A 24 -14.32 -5.52 -21.15
N ALA A 25 -13.85 -4.54 -21.89
CA ALA A 25 -12.48 -4.45 -22.36
C ALA A 25 -11.92 -3.05 -22.01
N PRO A 26 -10.59 -2.93 -21.82
CA PRO A 26 -10.00 -1.68 -21.39
C PRO A 26 -10.27 -0.51 -22.35
N GLU A 27 -10.42 -0.78 -23.66
CA GLU A 27 -10.67 0.23 -24.68
C GLU A 27 -11.99 1.01 -24.48
N THR A 28 -12.94 0.43 -23.75
CA THR A 28 -14.27 1.02 -23.55
C THR A 28 -14.69 1.17 -22.09
N ASN A 29 -13.89 0.69 -21.14
CA ASN A 29 -14.30 0.57 -19.74
C ASN A 29 -13.29 1.17 -18.76
N ILE A 30 -12.44 2.11 -19.19
CA ILE A 30 -11.59 2.93 -18.31
C ILE A 30 -12.23 4.31 -18.17
N LYS A 31 -12.40 4.80 -16.94
CA LYS A 31 -12.91 6.16 -16.69
C LYS A 31 -11.97 7.22 -17.27
N ALA A 32 -12.53 8.29 -17.82
CA ALA A 32 -11.75 9.46 -18.18
C ALA A 32 -11.03 10.03 -16.94
N GLY A 33 -9.84 10.59 -17.14
CA GLY A 33 -9.03 11.16 -16.06
C GLY A 33 -8.15 10.15 -15.30
N VAL A 34 -8.41 8.83 -15.41
CA VAL A 34 -7.56 7.80 -14.77
C VAL A 34 -6.09 7.95 -15.18
N THR A 35 -5.80 8.15 -16.46
CA THR A 35 -4.43 8.30 -16.96
C THR A 35 -3.69 9.53 -16.41
N LYS A 36 -4.41 10.54 -15.89
CA LYS A 36 -3.81 11.71 -15.23
C LYS A 36 -3.44 11.44 -13.77
N LEU A 37 -4.05 10.41 -13.15
CA LEU A 37 -3.90 10.10 -11.74
C LEU A 37 -3.06 8.83 -11.50
N PHE A 38 -3.21 7.83 -12.37
CA PHE A 38 -2.47 6.58 -12.34
C PHE A 38 -1.08 6.78 -12.96
N ILE A 39 -0.19 7.39 -12.19
CA ILE A 39 1.19 7.66 -12.56
C ILE A 39 2.09 6.61 -11.90
N HIS A 40 2.95 5.98 -12.69
CA HIS A 40 3.96 5.03 -12.21
C HIS A 40 5.34 5.41 -12.76
N ASP A 41 6.26 5.82 -11.88
CA ASP A 41 7.63 6.25 -12.17
C ASP A 41 8.54 6.06 -10.94
N GLU A 42 9.77 6.58 -10.98
CA GLU A 42 10.77 6.46 -9.90
C GLU A 42 10.33 7.13 -8.57
N THR A 43 9.40 8.07 -8.63
CA THR A 43 8.93 8.88 -7.49
C THR A 43 7.46 8.63 -7.14
N HIS A 44 6.70 8.03 -8.05
CA HIS A 44 5.28 7.65 -7.92
C HIS A 44 5.09 6.16 -8.17
N ILE A 45 4.64 5.42 -7.16
CA ILE A 45 4.39 3.99 -7.29
C ILE A 45 2.88 3.77 -7.30
N ALA A 46 2.35 3.25 -8.41
CA ALA A 46 0.97 2.81 -8.48
C ALA A 46 0.84 1.32 -8.14
N ALA A 47 -0.23 0.95 -7.46
CA ALA A 47 -0.58 -0.44 -7.16
C ALA A 47 -2.11 -0.62 -7.14
N ILE A 48 -2.57 -1.87 -7.22
CA ILE A 48 -4.00 -2.23 -7.21
C ILE A 48 -4.33 -3.06 -5.97
N ALA A 49 -5.46 -2.77 -5.33
CA ALA A 49 -6.09 -3.60 -4.31
C ALA A 49 -7.56 -3.81 -4.68
N SER A 50 -7.91 -5.00 -5.18
CA SER A 50 -9.24 -5.27 -5.71
C SER A 50 -9.86 -6.54 -5.15
N TYR A 51 -11.19 -6.53 -5.01
CA TYR A 51 -12.00 -7.74 -4.79
C TYR A 51 -12.31 -8.45 -6.12
N HIS A 52 -11.30 -8.58 -6.98
CA HIS A 52 -11.30 -9.46 -8.15
C HIS A 52 -10.45 -10.69 -7.84
N ASN A 53 -10.57 -11.77 -8.62
CA ASN A 53 -9.74 -12.98 -8.52
C ASN A 53 -8.87 -13.26 -9.75
N ASP A 54 -8.82 -12.30 -10.67
CA ASP A 54 -8.17 -12.43 -11.97
C ASP A 54 -7.22 -11.23 -12.15
N PRO A 55 -5.96 -11.36 -11.70
CA PRO A 55 -4.99 -10.29 -11.84
C PRO A 55 -4.58 -10.05 -13.30
N ASP A 56 -4.69 -11.05 -14.19
CA ASP A 56 -4.36 -10.90 -15.60
C ASP A 56 -5.41 -10.10 -16.35
N TYR A 57 -6.68 -10.20 -15.95
CA TYR A 57 -7.72 -9.31 -16.43
C TYR A 57 -7.47 -7.85 -16.04
N ILE A 58 -7.12 -7.59 -14.77
CA ILE A 58 -6.76 -6.24 -14.29
C ILE A 58 -5.51 -5.72 -15.03
N LYS A 59 -4.48 -6.56 -15.15
CA LYS A 59 -3.22 -6.25 -15.85
C LYS A 59 -3.47 -5.65 -17.23
N ARG A 60 -4.39 -6.20 -18.02
CA ARG A 60 -4.73 -5.68 -19.37
C ARG A 60 -5.19 -4.22 -19.35
N TYR A 61 -5.91 -3.81 -18.31
CA TYR A 61 -6.30 -2.41 -18.14
C TYR A 61 -5.10 -1.54 -17.78
N ILE A 62 -4.23 -2.02 -16.90
CA ILE A 62 -3.06 -1.24 -16.50
C ILE A 62 -2.05 -1.10 -17.66
N GLU A 63 -1.90 -2.12 -18.49
CA GLU A 63 -1.09 -2.04 -19.72
C GLU A 63 -1.57 -0.94 -20.67
N VAL A 64 -2.90 -0.78 -20.82
CA VAL A 64 -3.49 0.30 -21.62
C VAL A 64 -3.29 1.66 -20.96
N ILE A 65 -3.47 1.76 -19.64
CA ILE A 65 -3.29 3.02 -18.89
C ILE A 65 -1.83 3.52 -18.97
N LEU A 66 -0.86 2.61 -18.79
CA LEU A 66 0.57 2.92 -18.83
C LEU A 66 1.15 2.91 -20.25
N ASN A 67 0.37 2.45 -21.23
CA ASN A 67 0.81 2.24 -22.62
C ASN A 67 2.12 1.44 -22.69
N THR A 68 2.26 0.40 -21.87
CA THR A 68 3.47 -0.43 -21.74
C THR A 68 3.09 -1.83 -21.28
N PRO A 69 3.68 -2.90 -21.86
CA PRO A 69 3.41 -4.26 -21.41
C PRO A 69 3.95 -4.53 -20.02
N LEU A 70 3.23 -5.38 -19.29
CA LEU A 70 3.57 -5.86 -17.96
C LEU A 70 3.99 -7.33 -18.05
N THR A 71 5.12 -7.68 -17.44
CA THR A 71 5.61 -9.07 -17.40
C THR A 71 5.54 -9.57 -15.97
N LEU A 72 4.86 -10.70 -15.73
CA LEU A 72 4.79 -11.29 -14.39
C LEU A 72 6.21 -11.61 -13.91
N ARG A 73 6.60 -11.03 -12.79
CA ARG A 73 7.87 -11.30 -12.10
C ARG A 73 7.68 -12.44 -11.11
N GLU A 74 6.69 -12.31 -10.24
CA GLU A 74 6.42 -13.29 -9.19
C GLU A 74 4.96 -13.23 -8.71
N ARG A 75 4.51 -14.33 -8.11
CA ARG A 75 3.18 -14.47 -7.51
C ARG A 75 3.32 -14.96 -6.07
N ILE A 76 2.78 -14.19 -5.13
CA ILE A 76 2.84 -14.48 -3.69
C ILE A 76 1.47 -14.94 -3.23
N ASP A 77 1.35 -16.24 -3.02
CA ASP A 77 0.09 -16.93 -2.66
C ASP A 77 0.12 -17.49 -1.21
N THR A 78 0.99 -16.96 -0.37
CA THR A 78 1.15 -17.40 1.03
C THR A 78 0.21 -16.69 2.00
N TYR A 79 -0.42 -15.59 1.59
CA TYR A 79 -1.40 -14.87 2.42
C TYR A 79 -2.68 -15.68 2.59
N ALA A 80 -3.43 -15.42 3.65
CA ALA A 80 -4.63 -16.18 3.96
C ALA A 80 -5.69 -16.05 2.85
N ASP A 81 -6.08 -14.81 2.50
CA ASP A 81 -7.24 -14.53 1.63
C ASP A 81 -6.89 -13.85 0.30
N ASN A 82 -5.66 -13.36 0.16
CA ASN A 82 -5.22 -12.57 -0.99
C ASN A 82 -4.08 -13.26 -1.75
N VAL A 83 -3.83 -12.77 -2.95
CA VAL A 83 -2.63 -13.03 -3.75
C VAL A 83 -2.05 -11.71 -4.21
N LEU A 84 -0.73 -11.57 -4.13
CA LEU A 84 -0.02 -10.51 -4.84
C LEU A 84 0.53 -11.05 -6.15
N SER A 85 0.24 -10.37 -7.25
CA SER A 85 0.91 -10.58 -8.53
C SER A 85 1.78 -9.37 -8.80
N VAL A 86 3.08 -9.58 -8.90
CA VAL A 86 4.09 -8.53 -9.07
C VAL A 86 4.57 -8.55 -10.51
N TYR A 87 4.53 -7.39 -11.17
CA TYR A 87 4.84 -7.26 -12.57
C TYR A 87 6.01 -6.29 -12.78
N ASN A 88 6.94 -6.69 -13.63
CA ASN A 88 7.93 -5.78 -14.18
C ASN A 88 7.29 -4.92 -15.26
N ILE A 89 7.68 -3.65 -15.29
CA ILE A 89 7.34 -2.70 -16.34
C ILE A 89 8.60 -2.44 -17.15
N GLN A 90 8.50 -2.47 -18.47
CA GLN A 90 9.67 -2.25 -19.33
C GLN A 90 10.32 -0.90 -19.01
N SER A 91 11.63 -0.92 -18.76
CA SER A 91 12.43 0.27 -18.47
C SER A 91 12.07 1.04 -17.19
N MET A 92 11.30 0.47 -16.27
CA MET A 92 11.07 1.05 -14.94
C MET A 92 11.69 0.17 -13.84
N PRO A 93 12.39 0.77 -12.86
CA PRO A 93 13.01 0.02 -11.78
C PRO A 93 11.98 -0.52 -10.77
N MET A 94 10.85 0.17 -10.61
CA MET A 94 9.82 -0.18 -9.64
C MET A 94 8.78 -1.13 -10.25
N PRO A 95 8.37 -2.19 -9.54
CA PRO A 95 7.34 -3.10 -10.04
C PRO A 95 5.93 -2.53 -9.83
N LEU A 96 5.01 -2.96 -10.68
CA LEU A 96 3.57 -2.82 -10.41
C LEU A 96 3.08 -4.01 -9.58
N ILE A 97 2.31 -3.75 -8.53
CA ILE A 97 1.72 -4.79 -7.69
C ILE A 97 0.21 -4.80 -7.85
N ILE A 98 -0.36 -5.97 -8.13
CA ILE A 98 -1.81 -6.21 -8.15
C ILE A 98 -2.17 -7.18 -7.04
N SER A 99 -2.91 -6.70 -6.05
CA SER A 99 -3.51 -7.52 -4.99
C SER A 99 -4.93 -7.92 -5.35
N THR A 100 -5.19 -9.22 -5.42
CA THR A 100 -6.49 -9.84 -5.71
C THR A 100 -6.88 -10.83 -4.62
N VAL A 101 -8.16 -11.19 -4.54
CA VAL A 101 -8.65 -12.25 -3.65
C VAL A 101 -8.38 -13.61 -4.28
N LYS A 102 -8.05 -14.62 -3.47
CA LYS A 102 -7.90 -15.99 -3.98
C LYS A 102 -9.21 -16.51 -4.60
N GLY A 103 -9.07 -17.33 -5.64
CA GLY A 103 -10.23 -17.85 -6.39
C GLY A 103 -11.01 -18.96 -5.66
N ASP A 104 -10.35 -19.74 -4.82
CA ASP A 104 -10.99 -20.77 -4.00
C ASP A 104 -11.77 -20.12 -2.84
N GLU A 105 -12.98 -20.62 -2.58
CA GLU A 105 -13.88 -20.07 -1.55
C GLU A 105 -14.08 -18.53 -1.65
N PHE A 106 -14.00 -17.97 -2.85
CA PHE A 106 -13.92 -16.52 -3.10
C PHE A 106 -14.91 -15.69 -2.27
N ASN A 107 -16.19 -16.06 -2.26
CA ASN A 107 -17.22 -15.31 -1.53
C ASN A 107 -16.96 -15.29 0.00
N ALA A 108 -16.47 -16.39 0.56
CA ALA A 108 -16.14 -16.47 1.98
C ALA A 108 -14.91 -15.63 2.31
N ARG A 109 -13.91 -15.59 1.42
CA ARG A 109 -12.72 -14.75 1.55
C ARG A 109 -13.06 -13.27 1.46
N VAL A 110 -13.87 -12.87 0.48
CA VAL A 110 -14.41 -11.50 0.37
C VAL A 110 -15.18 -11.13 1.63
N ALA A 111 -16.01 -12.03 2.16
CA ALA A 111 -16.75 -11.75 3.40
C ALA A 111 -15.83 -11.48 4.59
N ARG A 112 -14.72 -12.23 4.73
CA ARG A 112 -13.70 -11.98 5.76
C ARG A 112 -12.98 -10.64 5.55
N LEU A 113 -12.54 -10.36 4.32
CA LEU A 113 -11.85 -9.10 4.01
C LEU A 113 -12.74 -7.89 4.24
N LYS A 114 -14.02 -7.97 3.85
CA LYS A 114 -15.00 -6.90 4.06
C LYS A 114 -15.21 -6.52 5.52
N VAL A 115 -14.73 -7.31 6.49
CA VAL A 115 -14.75 -6.91 7.91
C VAL A 115 -13.87 -5.67 8.14
N THR A 116 -12.68 -5.62 7.54
CA THR A 116 -11.69 -4.52 7.70
C THR A 116 -11.45 -3.73 6.42
N GLY A 117 -12.32 -3.92 5.42
CA GLY A 117 -12.17 -3.36 4.09
C GLY A 117 -10.94 -3.92 3.36
N LYS A 118 -10.16 -3.05 2.72
CA LYS A 118 -8.95 -3.44 1.98
C LYS A 118 -7.65 -3.28 2.76
N ASN A 119 -7.73 -3.06 4.06
CA ASN A 119 -6.57 -2.86 4.92
C ASN A 119 -5.55 -4.01 4.84
N ALA A 120 -6.03 -5.25 4.74
CA ALA A 120 -5.14 -6.40 4.52
C ALA A 120 -4.38 -6.32 3.18
N GLN A 121 -5.06 -5.98 2.09
CA GLN A 121 -4.44 -5.85 0.76
C GLN A 121 -3.45 -4.67 0.71
N ILE A 122 -3.85 -3.52 1.25
CA ILE A 122 -3.01 -2.32 1.38
C ILE A 122 -1.74 -2.65 2.17
N GLY A 123 -1.89 -3.26 3.35
CA GLY A 123 -0.77 -3.63 4.20
C GLY A 123 0.21 -4.58 3.52
N GLN A 124 -0.29 -5.57 2.78
CA GLN A 124 0.54 -6.52 2.03
C GLN A 124 1.32 -5.87 0.90
N VAL A 125 0.69 -4.96 0.14
CA VAL A 125 1.37 -4.17 -0.91
C VAL A 125 2.51 -3.34 -0.28
N LEU A 126 2.22 -2.62 0.79
CA LEU A 126 3.20 -1.78 1.47
C LEU A 126 4.34 -2.61 2.08
N GLN A 127 4.02 -3.73 2.73
CA GLN A 127 5.01 -4.65 3.27
C GLN A 127 5.93 -5.20 2.18
N TYR A 128 5.41 -5.54 1.01
CA TYR A 128 6.24 -6.00 -0.11
C TYR A 128 7.21 -4.89 -0.57
N LEU A 129 6.71 -3.67 -0.76
CA LEU A 129 7.56 -2.53 -1.16
C LEU A 129 8.67 -2.26 -0.14
N GLU A 130 8.36 -2.31 1.16
CA GLU A 130 9.34 -2.06 2.21
C GLU A 130 10.37 -3.18 2.34
N THR A 131 9.91 -4.44 2.36
CA THR A 131 10.76 -5.57 2.72
C THR A 131 11.49 -6.19 1.53
N VAL A 132 10.89 -6.21 0.35
CA VAL A 132 11.46 -6.82 -0.87
C VAL A 132 12.12 -5.76 -1.73
N GLU A 133 11.40 -4.68 -2.07
CA GLU A 133 11.92 -3.60 -2.92
C GLU A 133 12.74 -2.55 -2.12
N LYS A 134 12.85 -2.71 -0.80
CA LYS A 134 13.67 -1.87 0.10
C LYS A 134 13.29 -0.39 0.06
N ILE A 135 12.00 -0.10 -0.11
CA ILE A 135 11.46 1.26 -0.15
C ILE A 135 11.09 1.69 1.28
N PRO A 136 11.82 2.63 1.91
CA PRO A 136 11.58 2.99 3.29
C PRO A 136 10.24 3.72 3.44
N LEU A 137 9.30 3.13 4.17
CA LEU A 137 8.00 3.74 4.50
C LEU A 137 8.12 4.67 5.71
N ALA A 138 8.97 5.70 5.57
CA ALA A 138 9.17 6.73 6.59
C ALA A 138 8.17 7.89 6.44
N GLU A 139 8.20 8.85 7.38
CA GLU A 139 7.29 10.03 7.39
C GLU A 139 7.26 10.83 6.08
N ALA A 140 8.34 10.81 5.28
CA ALA A 140 8.43 11.49 3.99
C ALA A 140 7.69 10.79 2.84
N VAL A 141 7.12 9.60 3.08
CA VAL A 141 6.28 8.89 2.10
C VAL A 141 4.82 9.28 2.30
N GLU A 142 4.18 9.68 1.20
CA GLU A 142 2.75 9.90 1.15
C GLU A 142 2.08 8.69 0.48
N VAL A 143 1.16 8.05 1.20
CA VAL A 143 0.35 6.95 0.69
C VAL A 143 -1.06 7.44 0.44
N GLU A 144 -1.58 7.18 -0.75
CA GLU A 144 -2.94 7.54 -1.16
C GLU A 144 -3.71 6.25 -1.50
N PHE A 145 -4.94 6.14 -1.03
CA PHE A 145 -5.84 5.02 -1.35
C PHE A 145 -7.11 5.54 -2.02
N TYR A 146 -7.47 4.99 -3.18
CA TYR A 146 -8.63 5.39 -3.96
C TYR A 146 -9.60 4.21 -4.05
N ASP A 147 -10.83 4.39 -3.60
CA ASP A 147 -11.85 3.33 -3.61
C ASP A 147 -13.25 3.95 -3.73
N ASP A 148 -14.15 3.25 -4.41
CA ASP A 148 -15.52 3.69 -4.66
C ASP A 148 -16.52 3.08 -3.67
N ASP A 149 -16.06 2.20 -2.78
CA ASP A 149 -16.82 1.69 -1.65
C ASP A 149 -16.52 2.52 -0.39
N GLU A 150 -17.56 3.17 0.12
CA GLU A 150 -17.46 4.04 1.29
C GLU A 150 -16.92 3.31 2.52
N LYS A 151 -17.23 2.01 2.68
CA LYS A 151 -16.72 1.23 3.80
C LYS A 151 -15.21 1.05 3.68
N ASN A 152 -14.70 0.64 2.52
CA ASN A 152 -13.26 0.48 2.30
C ASN A 152 -12.51 1.81 2.57
N TYR A 153 -13.04 2.91 2.06
CA TYR A 153 -12.53 4.26 2.29
C TYR A 153 -12.47 4.61 3.78
N ARG A 154 -13.56 4.40 4.53
CA ARG A 154 -13.64 4.73 5.97
C ARG A 154 -12.68 3.89 6.80
N GLU A 155 -12.71 2.56 6.61
CA GLU A 155 -11.86 1.60 7.32
C GLU A 155 -10.36 1.88 7.06
N ALA A 156 -10.00 2.30 5.85
CA ALA A 156 -8.61 2.65 5.52
C ALA A 156 -8.07 3.83 6.35
N CYS A 157 -8.94 4.77 6.72
CA CYS A 157 -8.56 5.94 7.53
C CYS A 157 -8.50 5.67 9.04
N GLU A 158 -9.10 4.59 9.52
CA GLU A 158 -9.15 4.26 10.96
C GLU A 158 -7.84 3.63 11.46
N MET A 159 -7.04 3.08 10.55
CA MET A 159 -5.71 2.56 10.87
C MET A 159 -4.70 3.69 11.06
N THR A 160 -4.10 3.76 12.24
CA THR A 160 -2.98 4.64 12.52
C THR A 160 -1.69 4.11 11.89
N ARG A 161 -0.86 5.01 11.36
CA ARG A 161 0.36 4.64 10.61
C ARG A 161 1.51 5.60 10.94
N HIS A 162 2.75 5.17 10.73
CA HIS A 162 3.96 6.00 10.92
C HIS A 162 4.30 6.90 9.72
N PHE A 163 3.45 6.91 8.70
CA PHE A 163 3.62 7.69 7.47
C PHE A 163 2.30 8.36 7.09
N SER A 164 2.38 9.38 6.23
CA SER A 164 1.19 10.12 5.78
C SER A 164 0.30 9.21 4.93
N PHE A 165 -0.96 9.06 5.32
CA PHE A 165 -1.94 8.27 4.58
C PHE A 165 -3.22 9.06 4.35
N THR A 166 -3.68 9.13 3.10
CA THR A 166 -4.94 9.79 2.71
C THR A 166 -5.79 8.82 1.91
N ALA A 167 -7.02 8.55 2.34
CA ALA A 167 -7.98 7.84 1.51
C ALA A 167 -8.83 8.85 0.72
N PHE A 168 -9.28 8.43 -0.46
CA PHE A 168 -10.11 9.19 -1.38
C PHE A 168 -11.31 8.33 -1.78
N TYR A 169 -12.51 8.86 -1.54
CA TYR A 169 -13.76 8.21 -1.93
C TYR A 169 -14.13 8.61 -3.35
N ILE A 170 -14.19 7.64 -4.26
CA ILE A 170 -14.47 7.85 -5.68
C ILE A 170 -15.98 7.76 -5.96
N ASP A 171 -16.49 8.61 -6.84
CA ASP A 171 -17.89 8.56 -7.24
C ASP A 171 -18.16 7.40 -8.21
N ARG A 172 -18.64 6.28 -7.68
CA ARG A 172 -19.08 5.15 -8.51
C ARG A 172 -20.22 5.48 -9.47
N GLN A 173 -21.03 6.50 -9.16
CA GLN A 173 -22.17 6.89 -10.01
C GLN A 173 -21.71 7.67 -11.25
N ASN A 174 -20.56 8.36 -11.16
CA ASN A 174 -19.95 8.94 -12.35
C ASN A 174 -19.15 7.86 -13.09
N GLN A 175 -19.80 7.20 -14.05
CA GLN A 175 -19.18 6.14 -14.84
C GLN A 175 -18.26 6.67 -15.94
N ALA A 176 -18.36 7.96 -16.32
CA ALA A 176 -17.60 8.52 -17.43
C ALA A 176 -16.24 9.06 -17.00
N GLU A 177 -16.14 9.60 -15.78
CA GLU A 177 -14.95 10.31 -15.30
C GLU A 177 -14.62 9.90 -13.86
N LEU A 178 -13.32 9.83 -13.55
CA LEU A 178 -12.84 9.65 -12.18
C LEU A 178 -13.06 10.94 -11.40
N VAL A 179 -14.03 10.91 -10.48
CA VAL A 179 -14.37 12.03 -9.61
C VAL A 179 -14.14 11.64 -8.16
N ILE A 180 -13.34 12.43 -7.45
CA ILE A 180 -13.14 12.32 -6.01
C ILE A 180 -14.29 13.07 -5.31
N LYS A 181 -15.10 12.36 -4.52
CA LYS A 181 -16.19 12.96 -3.71
C LYS A 181 -15.68 13.51 -2.40
N GLU A 182 -14.78 12.77 -1.77
CA GLU A 182 -14.30 13.06 -0.43
C GLU A 182 -12.86 12.56 -0.28
N SER A 183 -12.13 13.16 0.65
CA SER A 183 -10.82 12.69 1.08
C SER A 183 -10.69 12.79 2.58
N LYS A 184 -10.03 11.82 3.21
CA LYS A 184 -9.76 11.83 4.64
C LYS A 184 -8.34 11.36 4.93
N ARG A 185 -7.64 12.12 5.76
CA ARG A 185 -6.31 11.78 6.25
C ARG A 185 -6.41 10.87 7.47
N ALA A 186 -5.64 9.79 7.50
CA ALA A 186 -5.54 8.92 8.67
C ALA A 186 -4.75 9.61 9.80
N GLY A 187 -4.97 9.15 11.04
CA GLY A 187 -4.18 9.57 12.19
C GLY A 187 -2.73 9.09 12.07
N LEU A 188 -1.77 9.96 12.36
CA LEU A 188 -0.35 9.60 12.45
C LEU A 188 -0.05 9.03 13.84
N LEU A 189 0.67 7.91 13.88
CA LEU A 189 1.29 7.44 15.13
C LEU A 189 2.41 8.40 15.48
N CYS A 190 2.34 9.03 16.65
CA CYS A 190 3.48 9.77 17.19
C CYS A 190 4.69 8.82 17.28
N ALA A 191 5.88 9.32 16.92
CA ALA A 191 7.11 8.60 17.19
C ALA A 191 7.18 8.25 18.69
N PRO A 192 7.68 7.06 19.07
CA PRO A 192 7.95 6.77 20.47
C PRO A 192 8.87 7.86 21.00
N GLN A 193 8.43 8.54 22.07
CA GLN A 193 9.30 9.47 22.77
C GLN A 193 10.47 8.65 23.31
N LEU A 194 11.69 8.95 22.83
CA LEU A 194 12.90 8.50 23.51
C LEU A 194 12.79 9.00 24.94
N GLU A 195 12.60 8.07 25.90
CA GLU A 195 12.78 8.41 27.29
C GLU A 195 14.18 9.01 27.42
N PRO A 196 14.33 10.18 28.06
CA PRO A 196 15.65 10.75 28.28
C PRO A 196 16.49 9.71 29.00
N ALA A 197 17.66 9.41 28.44
CA ALA A 197 18.64 8.56 29.10
C ALA A 197 18.82 9.10 30.52
N VAL A 198 18.61 8.24 31.51
CA VAL A 198 18.95 8.54 32.89
C VAL A 198 20.43 8.90 32.86
N GLU A 199 20.75 10.16 33.10
CA GLU A 199 22.13 10.59 33.30
C GLU A 199 22.67 9.77 34.46
N ASP A 200 23.67 8.93 34.18
CA ASP A 200 24.40 8.21 35.22
C ASP A 200 24.90 9.25 36.23
N GLU A 201 24.35 9.23 37.44
CA GLU A 201 24.88 9.97 38.57
C GLU A 201 26.35 9.56 38.74
N VAL A 202 27.23 10.51 38.44
CA VAL A 202 28.65 10.42 38.78
C VAL A 202 28.74 10.37 40.30
N ILE A 203 28.83 9.15 40.85
CA ILE A 203 29.19 8.94 42.25
C ILE A 203 30.65 9.38 42.39
N ALA A 204 30.84 10.60 42.87
CA ALA A 204 32.10 11.04 43.44
C ALA A 204 32.35 10.22 44.71
N GLY A 205 33.27 9.25 44.62
CA GLY A 205 33.69 8.40 45.73
C GLY A 205 35.20 8.27 45.75
N ASP A 206 35.80 9.03 46.65
CA ASP A 206 37.16 9.03 47.20
C ASP A 206 38.17 7.99 46.67
N ILE A 207 39.25 8.53 46.11
CA ILE A 207 40.50 7.81 45.85
C ILE A 207 41.22 7.69 47.20
N ASP A 208 41.11 6.52 47.84
CA ASP A 208 41.94 6.18 48.99
C ASP A 208 43.39 5.87 48.54
N GLU A 209 44.31 6.68 49.07
CA GLU A 209 45.76 6.56 48.95
C GLU A 209 46.25 5.21 49.48
N ILE A 210 46.67 4.31 48.59
CA ILE A 210 47.44 3.12 48.97
C ILE A 210 48.88 3.55 49.23
N LYS A 211 49.24 3.68 50.51
CA LYS A 211 50.62 3.80 51.00
C LYS A 211 51.46 2.61 50.56
N SER A 212 52.56 2.89 49.86
CA SER A 212 53.62 1.91 49.58
C SER A 212 54.42 1.60 50.86
N PRO A 213 54.79 0.33 51.11
CA PRO A 213 55.64 -0.01 52.24
C PRO A 213 57.11 0.34 51.97
N SER A 214 57.73 0.92 53.00
CA SER A 214 59.15 1.23 53.13
C SER A 214 60.03 -0.02 53.04
N LEU A 215 61.01 0.00 52.13
CA LEU A 215 62.21 -0.85 52.21
C LEU A 215 63.29 -0.11 53.00
N SER A 216 63.64 -0.69 54.14
CA SER A 216 64.80 -0.34 54.96
C SER A 216 65.82 -1.48 54.87
N GLY A 217 67.09 -1.14 54.62
CA GLY A 217 68.24 -2.03 54.80
C GLY A 217 68.91 -2.48 53.51
#